data_AF-A0A1H3WWS9-F1
#
_entry.id   AF-A0A1H3WWS9-F1
#
_cell.length_a   1.000
_cell.length_b   1.000
_cell.length_c   1.000
_cell.angle_alpha   90.00
_cell.angle_beta   90.00
_cell.angle_gamma   90.00
#
_symmetry.space_group_name_H-M   'P 1'
#
loop_
_entity.id
_entity.type
_entity.pdbx_description
1 polymer ?
#
loop_
_entity_poly.entity_id
_entity_poly.type
_entity_poly.pdbx_seq_one_letter_code
_entity_poly.pdbx_strand_id
1 'polypeptide(L)' 'MNKATRILLLTVVSLGTAVGSMAQNAAWKSTVEPLGDNAYRIVLEASIPQPYHM' A
#
# COMPACT_ATOMS: atom_id res chain seq x y z
N MET A 1 16.17 -7.22 28.30
CA MET A 1 14.83 -7.12 27.70
C MET A 1 14.09 -8.41 28.00
N ASN A 2 12.97 -8.39 28.73
CA ASN A 2 12.28 -9.62 29.13
C ASN A 2 11.35 -10.13 28.00
N LYS A 3 10.98 -11.41 28.06
CA LYS A 3 10.19 -12.08 27.00
C LYS A 3 8.84 -11.38 26.76
N ALA A 4 8.21 -10.88 27.82
CA ALA A 4 6.95 -10.15 27.74
C ALA A 4 7.07 -8.81 27.00
N THR A 5 8.11 -8.03 27.31
CA THR A 5 8.40 -6.76 26.62
C THR A 5 8.69 -6.98 25.14
N ARG A 6 9.42 -8.05 24.80
CA ARG A 6 9.72 -8.39 23.39
C ARG A 6 8.45 -8.74 22.62
N ILE A 7 7.55 -9.54 23.20
CA ILE A 7 6.28 -9.92 22.57
C ILE A 7 5.40 -8.68 22.39
N LEU A 8 5.28 -7.83 23.41
CA LEU A 8 4.49 -6.61 23.34
C LEU A 8 4.99 -5.67 22.22
N LEU A 9 6.30 -5.46 22.12
CA LEU A 9 6.90 -4.62 21.08
C LEU A 9 6.66 -5.19 19.68
N LEU A 10 6.76 -6.51 19.50
CA LEU A 10 6.51 -7.15 18.21
C LEU A 10 5.04 -7.00 17.79
N THR A 11 4.09 -7.11 18.73
CA THR A 11 2.66 -6.89 18.46
C THR A 11 2.37 -5.43 18.13
N VAL A 12 3.02 -4.47 18.80
CA VAL A 12 2.86 -3.04 18.50
C VAL A 12 3.43 -2.71 17.12
N VAL A 13 4.60 -3.28 16.77
CA VAL A 13 5.21 -3.10 15.45
C VAL A 13 4.35 -3.73 14.35
N SER A 14 3.78 -4.93 14.58
CA SER A 14 2.90 -5.56 13.58
C SER A 14 1.57 -4.83 13.37
N LEU A 15 1.07 -4.14 14.39
CA LEU A 15 -0.10 -3.27 14.26
C LEU A 15 0.25 -1.94 13.56
N GLY A 16 1.49 -1.46 13.68
CA GLY A 16 1.97 -0.23 13.07
C GLY A 16 2.27 -0.32 11.57
N THR A 17 2.43 -1.51 11.00
CA THR A 17 2.73 -1.66 9.55
C THR A 17 1.51 -1.45 8.65
N ALA A 18 0.29 -1.50 9.19
CA ALA A 18 -0.94 -1.28 8.42
C ALA A 18 -1.29 0.21 8.21
N VAL A 19 -0.70 1.12 8.99
CA VAL A 19 -0.97 2.57 8.90
C VAL A 19 -0.05 3.33 7.94
N GLY A 20 0.93 2.64 7.33
CA GLY A 20 1.94 3.27 6.47
C GLY A 20 1.52 3.55 5.02
N SER A 21 0.40 2.99 4.52
CA SER A 21 -0.03 3.18 3.13
C SER A 21 -1.03 4.32 2.91
N MET A 22 -1.41 5.05 3.95
CA MET A 22 -2.32 6.21 3.86
C MET A 22 -1.58 7.54 3.55
N ALA A 23 -0.32 7.50 3.12
CA ALA A 23 0.53 8.69 3.03
C ALA A 23 0.26 9.59 1.80
N GLN A 24 -0.57 9.18 0.85
CA GLN A 24 -1.07 10.08 -0.19
C GLN A 24 -2.55 9.76 -0.42
N ASN A 25 -3.44 10.74 -0.25
CA ASN A 25 -4.81 10.69 -0.78
C ASN A 25 -4.73 10.69 -2.32
N ALA A 26 -4.16 9.64 -2.88
CA ALA A 26 -4.12 9.39 -4.30
C ALA A 26 -5.41 8.67 -4.67
N ALA A 27 -6.15 9.22 -5.62
CA ALA A 27 -7.23 8.48 -6.23
C ALA A 27 -6.61 7.42 -7.14
N TRP A 28 -6.88 6.15 -6.84
CA TRP A 28 -6.37 5.01 -7.61
C TRP A 28 -7.44 4.50 -8.56
N LYS A 29 -7.05 4.27 -9.81
CA LYS A 29 -7.87 3.58 -10.80
C LYS A 29 -7.10 2.35 -11.28
N SER A 30 -7.74 1.19 -11.20
CA SER A 30 -7.21 -0.06 -11.72
C SER A 30 -8.03 -0.48 -12.93
N THR A 31 -7.35 -0.86 -14.00
CA THR A 31 -7.98 -1.46 -15.18
C THR A 31 -7.18 -2.68 -15.61
N VAL A 32 -7.91 -3.71 -16.07
CA VAL A 32 -7.34 -4.95 -16.58
C VAL A 32 -7.70 -5.04 -18.05
N GLU A 33 -6.69 -5.02 -18.91
CA GLU A 33 -6.83 -5.08 -20.35
C GLU A 33 -6.42 -6.47 -20.84
N PRO A 34 -7.32 -7.22 -21.51
CA PRO A 34 -6.94 -8.48 -22.15
C PRO A 34 -6.03 -8.20 -23.36
N LEU A 35 -4.92 -8.92 -23.48
CA LEU A 35 -3.98 -8.77 -24.60
C LEU A 35 -4.07 -9.92 -25.63
N GLY A 36 -4.88 -10.94 -25.37
CA GLY A 36 -4.90 -12.18 -26.13
C GLY A 36 -3.89 -13.21 -25.59
N ASP A 37 -3.98 -14.46 -26.06
CA ASP A 37 -3.06 -15.56 -25.71
C ASP A 37 -2.80 -15.73 -24.21
N ASN A 38 -3.88 -15.63 -23.42
CA ASN A 38 -3.83 -15.74 -21.96
C ASN A 38 -2.97 -14.66 -21.26
N ALA A 39 -2.64 -13.58 -21.96
CA ALA A 39 -1.92 -12.43 -21.43
C ALA A 39 -2.88 -11.29 -21.05
N TYR A 40 -2.52 -10.60 -19.97
CA TYR A 40 -3.26 -9.46 -19.44
C TYR A 40 -2.29 -8.33 -19.11
N ARG A 41 -2.74 -7.10 -19.33
CA ARG A 41 -2.09 -5.89 -18.85
C ARG A 41 -2.88 -5.33 -17.69
N ILE A 42 -2.21 -5.15 -16.56
CA ILE A 42 -2.76 -4.50 -15.38
C ILE A 42 -2.24 -3.07 -15.39
N VAL A 43 -3.15 -2.10 -15.51
CA VAL A 43 -2.82 -0.67 -15.48
C VAL A 43 -3.27 -0.11 -14.14
N LEU A 44 -2.32 0.48 -13.42
CA LEU A 44 -2.55 1.17 -12.15
C LEU A 44 -2.27 2.65 -12.35
N GLU A 45 -3.32 3.46 -12.37
CA GLU A 45 -3.23 4.92 -12.48
C GLU A 45 -3.43 5.55 -11.09
N ALA A 46 -2.53 6.45 -10.73
CA ALA A 46 -2.62 7.24 -9.50
C ALA A 46 -2.79 8.72 -9.85
N SER A 47 -3.83 9.35 -9.31
CA SER A 47 -4.00 10.81 -9.36
C SER A 47 -3.66 11.39 -8.00
N ILE A 48 -2.52 12.08 -7.93
CA ILE A 48 -2.04 12.78 -6.74
C ILE A 48 -2.39 14.27 -6.89
N PRO A 49 -3.11 14.88 -5.92
CA PRO A 49 -3.38 16.32 -5.97
C PRO A 49 -2.08 17.14 -5.95
N GLN A 50 -2.05 18.25 -6.69
CA GLN A 50 -0.91 19.17 -6.79
C GLN A 50 -0.20 19.53 -5.47
N PRO A 51 -0.87 19.78 -4.33
CA PRO A 51 -0.15 20.11 -3.09
C PRO A 51 0.72 18.98 -2.53
N TYR A 52 0.63 17.75 -3.09
CA TYR A 52 1.38 16.58 -2.66
C TYR A 52 2.40 16.07 -3.70
N HIS A 53 2.64 16.83 -4.78
CA HIS A 53 3.72 16.54 -5.71
C HIS A 53 5.05 16.83 -4.99
N MET A 54 5.87 15.79 -4.76
CA MET A 54 7.19 15.91 -4.13
C MET A 54 8.23 16.46 -5.12
#